data_AF-A0A967SN60-F1
#
_entry.id   AF-A0A967SN60-F1
#
_cell.length_a   1.000
_cell.length_b   1.000
_cell.length_c   1.000
_cell.angle_alpha   90.00
_cell.angle_beta   90.00
_cell.angle_gamma   90.00
#
_symmetry.space_group_name_H-M   'P 1'
#
loop_
_entity.id
_entity.type
_entity.pdbx_description
1 polymer ?
#
loop_
_entity_poly.entity_id
_entity_poly.type
_entity_poly.pdbx_seq_one_letter_code
_entity_poly.pdbx_strand_id
1 'polypeptide(L)' 'GVELDDVMRVIPFMESLGYVDMTRKATWGGSGGGYMSFVIATERPRAFEAQVIRAPVSDWELLAIDRYG' A
#
# COMPACT_ATOMS: atom_id res chain seq x y z
N GLY A 1 -3.11 -10.91 2.72
CA GLY A 1 -2.06 -11.61 1.97
C GLY A 1 -0.75 -11.42 2.71
N VAL A 2 0.21 -12.33 2.54
CA VAL A 2 1.49 -12.31 3.27
C VAL A 2 2.16 -10.94 3.14
N GLU A 3 2.15 -10.36 1.94
CA GLU A 3 2.76 -9.08 1.63
C GLU A 3 2.07 -7.90 2.32
N LEU A 4 0.73 -7.91 2.41
CA LEU A 4 -0.01 -6.86 3.12
C LEU A 4 0.30 -6.90 4.61
N ASP A 5 0.30 -8.09 5.21
CA ASP A 5 0.55 -8.25 6.63
C ASP A 5 2.00 -7.87 6.99
N ASP A 6 2.96 -8.18 6.11
CA ASP A 6 4.34 -7.72 6.23
C ASP A 6 4.46 -6.19 6.15
N VAL A 7 3.77 -5.56 5.19
CA VAL A 7 3.76 -4.08 5.09
C VAL A 7 3.14 -3.45 6.34
N MET A 8 2.11 -4.04 6.95
CA MET A 8 1.51 -3.52 8.18
C MET A 8 2.45 -3.55 9.39
N ARG A 9 3.51 -4.38 9.39
CA ARG A 9 4.52 -4.37 10.45
C ARG A 9 5.32 -3.07 10.51
N VAL A 10 5.26 -2.22 9.49
CA VAL A 10 5.89 -0.91 9.53
C VAL A 10 5.28 0.00 10.60
N ILE A 11 4.01 -0.18 10.95
CA ILE A 11 3.31 0.66 11.94
C ILE A 11 3.91 0.48 13.35
N PRO A 12 3.97 -0.74 13.92
CA PRO A 12 4.62 -0.92 15.22
C PRO A 12 6.12 -0.61 15.19
N PHE A 13 6.79 -0.78 14.04
CA PHE A 13 8.16 -0.33 13.87
C PHE A 13 8.27 1.20 13.99
N MET A 14 7.45 1.96 13.25
CA MET A 14 7.40 3.42 13.32
C MET A 14 7.10 3.92 14.74
N GLU A 15 6.17 3.27 15.44
CA GLU A 15 5.84 3.58 16.83
C GLU A 15 7.06 3.41 17.75
N SER A 16 7.83 2.33 17.58
CA SER A 16 9.02 2.04 18.39
C SER A 16 10.16 3.06 18.25
N LEU A 17 10.17 3.84 17.16
CA LEU A 17 11.20 4.86 16.91
C LEU A 17 11.01 6.10 17.79
N GLY A 18 9.80 6.37 18.28
CA GLY A 18 9.51 7.47 19.20
C GLY A 18 9.54 8.89 18.61
N TYR A 19 9.91 9.05 17.34
CA TYR A 19 9.94 10.35 16.65
C TYR A 19 9.00 10.44 15.43
N VAL A 20 8.29 9.37 15.10
CA VAL A 20 7.31 9.36 14.00
C VAL A 20 5.97 9.87 14.53
N ASP A 21 5.36 10.82 13.82
CA ASP A 21 3.99 11.23 14.12
C ASP A 21 3.00 10.15 13.67
N MET A 22 2.54 9.37 14.64
CA MET A 22 1.62 8.26 14.41
C MET A 22 0.20 8.70 14.01
N THR A 23 -0.11 10.00 14.02
CA THR A 23 -1.43 10.53 13.63
C THR A 23 -1.47 11.07 12.20
N ARG A 24 -0.32 11.16 11.51
CA ARG A 24 -0.22 11.74 10.16
C ARG A 24 0.71 10.91 9.26
N LYS A 25 0.25 9.72 8.86
CA LYS A 25 0.99 8.77 8.02
C LYS A 25 0.30 8.64 6.67
N ALA A 26 1.08 8.43 5.62
CA ALA A 26 0.54 8.17 4.29
C ALA A 26 1.36 7.10 3.58
N THR A 27 0.73 6.40 2.64
CA THR A 27 1.44 5.54 1.68
C THR A 27 1.54 6.23 0.33
N TRP A 28 2.59 5.91 -0.41
CA TRP A 28 2.77 6.32 -1.80
C TRP A 28 3.36 5.15 -2.57
N GLY A 29 2.88 4.90 -3.79
CA GLY A 29 3.44 3.87 -4.63
C GLY A 29 3.05 3.96 -6.09
N GLY A 30 3.96 3.48 -6.94
CA GLY A 30 3.78 3.30 -8.38
C GLY A 30 3.71 1.83 -8.79
N SER A 31 3.00 1.47 -9.85
CA SER A 31 2.98 0.09 -10.39
C SER A 31 2.59 -0.93 -9.31
N GLY A 32 3.44 -1.91 -8.99
CA GLY A 32 3.21 -2.86 -7.88
C GLY A 32 3.07 -2.17 -6.51
N GLY A 33 3.80 -1.08 -6.26
CA GLY A 33 3.60 -0.26 -5.06
C GLY A 33 2.28 0.52 -5.08
N GLY A 34 1.81 0.88 -6.27
CA GLY A 34 0.48 1.45 -6.48
C GLY A 34 -0.61 0.42 -6.15
N TYR A 35 -0.46 -0.82 -6.60
CA TYR A 35 -1.32 -1.94 -6.21
C TYR A 35 -1.36 -2.10 -4.68
N MET A 36 -0.21 -2.16 -4.01
CA MET A 36 -0.19 -2.30 -2.54
C MET A 36 -0.85 -1.09 -1.84
N SER A 37 -0.61 0.13 -2.31
CA SER A 37 -1.26 1.32 -1.76
C SER A 37 -2.78 1.29 -1.97
N PHE A 38 -3.25 0.75 -3.10
CA PHE A 38 -4.66 0.51 -3.39
C PHE A 38 -5.27 -0.56 -2.46
N VAL A 39 -4.58 -1.70 -2.27
CA VAL A 39 -4.98 -2.75 -1.32
C VAL A 39 -5.06 -2.21 0.11
N ILE A 40 -4.11 -1.38 0.55
CA ILE A 40 -4.15 -0.77 1.88
C ILE A 40 -5.38 0.14 2.02
N ALA A 41 -5.67 0.96 1.00
CA ALA A 41 -6.82 1.86 1.02
C ALA A 41 -8.16 1.10 1.13
N THR A 42 -8.27 -0.10 0.55
CA THR A 42 -9.52 -0.89 0.56
C THR A 42 -9.62 -1.84 1.76
N GLU A 43 -8.55 -2.53 2.12
CA GLU A 43 -8.53 -3.57 3.16
C GLU A 43 -8.19 -3.03 4.55
N ARG A 44 -7.45 -1.92 4.63
CA ARG A 44 -6.95 -1.32 5.88
C ARG A 44 -7.07 0.22 5.85
N PRO A 45 -8.25 0.80 5.56
CA PRO A 45 -8.40 2.24 5.33
C PRO A 45 -8.03 3.13 6.52
N ARG A 46 -7.97 2.57 7.74
CA ARG A 46 -7.62 3.29 8.97
C ARG A 46 -6.16 3.11 9.40
N ALA A 47 -5.36 2.34 8.67
CA ALA A 47 -3.96 2.12 8.99
C ALA A 47 -3.09 3.35 8.65
N PHE A 48 -3.49 4.09 7.62
CA PHE A 48 -2.85 5.32 7.15
C PHE A 48 -3.93 6.35 6.82
N GLU A 49 -3.62 7.61 7.06
CA GLU A 49 -4.54 8.73 6.90
C GLU A 49 -4.72 9.14 5.43
N ALA A 50 -3.77 8.78 4.56
CA ALA A 50 -3.88 8.98 3.11
C ALA A 50 -3.09 7.93 2.30
N GLN A 51 -3.49 7.71 1.05
CA GLN A 51 -2.79 6.85 0.09
C GLN A 51 -2.68 7.55 -1.26
N VAL A 52 -1.47 7.65 -1.80
CA VAL A 52 -1.22 8.20 -3.14
C VAL A 52 -0.85 7.08 -4.10
N ILE A 53 -1.72 6.88 -5.09
CA ILE A 53 -1.73 5.67 -5.91
C ILE A 53 -1.43 6.05 -7.36
N ARG A 54 -0.26 5.67 -7.86
CA ARG A 54 0.18 5.99 -9.24
C ARG A 54 0.22 4.74 -10.10
N ALA A 55 -0.48 4.75 -11.24
CA ALA A 55 -0.47 3.67 -12.23
C ALA A 55 -0.49 2.27 -11.58
N PRO A 56 -1.46 1.99 -10.69
CA PRO A 56 -1.51 0.71 -9.99
C PRO A 56 -1.81 -0.41 -10.97
N VAL A 57 -1.30 -1.61 -10.68
CA VAL A 57 -1.99 -2.81 -11.19
C VAL A 57 -3.32 -2.88 -10.45
N SER A 58 -4.45 -2.67 -11.12
CA SER A 58 -5.78 -2.74 -10.50
C SER A 58 -6.51 -4.04 -10.82
N ASP A 59 -6.05 -4.74 -11.86
CA ASP A 59 -6.59 -6.01 -12.32
C ASP A 59 -5.45 -6.82 -12.96
N TRP A 60 -5.27 -8.06 -12.51
CA TRP A 60 -4.21 -8.94 -13.01
C TRP A 60 -4.53 -9.52 -14.39
N GLU A 61 -5.80 -9.68 -14.74
CA GLU A 61 -6.21 -10.17 -16.06
C GLU A 61 -5.92 -9.11 -17.12
N LEU A 62 -6.23 -7.83 -16.84
CA LEU A 62 -5.90 -6.72 -17.74
C LEU A 62 -4.39 -6.58 -17.94
N LEU A 63 -3.60 -6.75 -16.86
CA LEU A 63 -2.14 -6.74 -16.96
C LEU A 63 -1.61 -7.91 -17.80
N ALA A 64 -2.19 -9.11 -17.63
CA ALA A 64 -1.79 -10.29 -18.38
C ALA A 64 -2.12 -10.16 -19.88
N ILE A 65 -3.29 -9.60 -20.21
CA ILE A 65 -3.70 -9.30 -21.58
C ILE A 65 -2.73 -8.29 -22.23
N ASP A 66 -2.37 -7.20 -21.55
CA ASP A 66 -1.41 -6.21 -22.09
C ASP A 66 -0.02 -6.82 -22.36
N ARG A 67 0.41 -7.80 -21.55
CA ARG A 67 1.75 -8.38 -21.63
C ARG A 67 1.88 -9.50 -22.67
N TYR A 68 0.80 -10.20 -22.98
CA TYR A 68 0.82 -11.42 -23.81
C TYR A 68 -0.18 -11.39 -24.99
N GLY A 69 -1.01 -10.35 -25.09
CA GLY A 69 -1.96 -10.12 -26.17
C GLY A 69 -1.37 -9.35 -27.36
#